data_AF-A0A9E4JLB0-F1
#
_entry.id   AF-A0A9E4JLB0-F1
#
_cell.length_a   1.000
_cell.length_b   1.000
_cell.length_c   1.000
_cell.angle_alpha   90.00
_cell.angle_beta   90.00
_cell.angle_gamma   90.00
#
_symmetry.space_group_name_H-M   'P 1'
#
loop_
_entity.id
_entity.type
_entity.pdbx_description
1 polymer ?
#
loop_
_entity_poly.entity_id
_entity_poly.type
_entity_poly.pdbx_seq_one_letter_code
_entity_poly.pdbx_strand_id
1 'polypeptide(L)'
;MIEVWIDEDWYSWVMELLERRRIDREYANQLLSMENVREEINETIEGIEATSDNEVCRWKVSEKVFVNLGFKMKEGLILQINSINRLFNVLCDGVSRWVSEDNLNVYCPL
;
A
#
# COMPACT_ATOMS: atom_id res chain seq x y z
N MET A 1 25.10 26.51 16.55
CA MET A 1 23.97 25.95 17.30
C MET A 1 22.76 26.14 16.40
N ILE A 2 22.33 25.07 15.72
CA ILE A 2 21.19 25.12 14.80
C ILE A 2 19.98 24.69 15.64
N GLU A 3 19.11 25.63 15.97
CA GLU A 3 17.80 25.32 16.54
C GLU A 3 16.95 24.73 15.42
N VAL A 4 16.91 23.40 15.35
CA VAL A 4 16.00 22.68 14.49
C VAL A 4 14.63 22.72 15.17
N TRP A 5 13.72 23.54 14.64
CA TRP A 5 12.31 23.53 15.02
C TRP A 5 11.71 22.25 14.44
N ILE A 6 11.59 21.24 15.29
CA ILE A 6 10.86 20.02 14.95
C ILE A 6 9.39 20.39 15.01
N ASP A 7 8.71 20.29 13.87
CA ASP A 7 7.26 20.40 13.80
C ASP A 7 6.64 19.34 14.71
N GLU A 8 5.89 19.78 15.72
CA GLU A 8 5.31 18.93 16.76
C GLU A 8 4.36 17.88 16.17
N ASP A 9 3.71 18.19 15.05
CA ASP A 9 2.81 17.28 14.34
C ASP A 9 3.60 16.18 13.62
N TRP A 10 4.75 16.52 13.00
CA TRP A 10 5.63 15.54 12.35
C TRP A 10 6.26 14.59 13.37
N TYR A 11 6.76 15.13 14.50
CA TYR A 11 7.35 14.31 15.56
C TYR A 11 6.34 13.34 16.16
N SER A 12 5.12 13.81 16.42
CA SER A 12 4.04 12.98 16.95
C SER A 12 3.68 11.87 15.97
N TRP A 13 3.58 12.17 14.67
CA TRP A 13 3.31 11.19 13.63
C TRP A 13 4.41 10.11 13.51
N VAL A 14 5.69 10.50 13.54
CA VAL A 14 6.81 9.54 13.49
C VAL A 14 6.82 8.64 14.74
N MET A 15 6.58 9.22 15.92
CA MET A 15 6.54 8.45 17.16
C MET A 15 5.40 7.42 17.18
N GLU A 16 4.22 7.76 16.66
CA GLU A 16 3.12 6.80 16.49
C GLU A 16 3.48 5.66 15.53
N LEU A 17 4.16 5.96 14.43
CA LEU A 17 4.52 4.99 13.40
C LEU A 17 5.57 3.99 13.93
N LEU A 18 6.51 4.46 14.75
CA LEU A 18 7.53 3.64 15.40
C LEU A 18 6.95 2.76 16.51
N GLU A 19 6.00 3.29 17.30
CA GLU A 19 5.30 2.52 18.35
C GLU A 19 4.49 1.36 17.76
N ARG A 20 3.79 1.58 16.64
CA ARG A 20 3.04 0.52 15.92
C ARG A 20 3.94 -0.61 15.43
N ARG A 21 5.22 -0.35 15.18
CA ARG A 21 6.22 -1.35 14.77
C ARG A 21 7.01 -1.95 15.93
N ARG A 22 6.66 -1.61 17.19
CA ARG A 22 7.37 -2.03 18.41
C ARG A 22 8.86 -1.69 18.39
N ILE A 23 9.21 -0.55 17.79
CA ILE A 23 10.59 -0.06 17.77
C ILE A 23 10.86 0.62 19.11
N ASP A 24 11.99 0.29 19.72
CA ASP A 24 12.37 0.81 21.04
C ASP A 24 12.53 2.35 21.00
N ARG A 25 12.04 3.00 22.05
CA ARG A 25 11.94 4.46 22.14
C ARG A 25 13.32 5.13 22.22
N GLU A 26 14.32 4.46 22.81
CA GLU A 26 15.68 4.96 22.89
C GLU A 26 16.37 4.89 21.52
N TYR A 27 16.12 3.81 20.79
CA TYR A 27 16.59 3.64 19.40
C TYR A 27 15.92 4.63 18.42
N ALA A 28 14.62 4.88 18.58
CA ALA A 28 13.88 5.89 17.80
C ALA A 28 14.47 7.30 17.96
N ASN A 29 14.80 7.69 19.19
CA ASN A 29 15.41 8.99 19.47
C ASN A 29 16.83 9.12 18.89
N GLN A 30 17.58 8.01 18.81
CA GLN A 30 18.89 8.01 18.15
C GLN A 30 18.77 8.22 16.65
N LEU A 31 17.82 7.55 15.98
CA LEU A 31 17.54 7.75 14.56
C LEU A 31 17.18 9.20 14.24
N LEU A 32 16.31 9.82 15.05
CA LEU A 32 15.89 11.21 14.88
C LEU A 32 16.99 12.26 15.12
N SER A 33 18.09 11.87 15.77
CA SER A 33 19.21 12.76 16.10
C SER A 33 20.31 12.84 15.03
N MET A 34 20.26 11.97 14.01
CA MET A 34 21.26 11.93 12.95
C MET A 34 20.80 12.72 11.73
N GLU A 35 21.58 13.72 11.31
CA GLU A 35 21.28 14.58 10.15
C GLU A 35 21.07 13.76 8.85
N ASN A 36 21.79 12.65 8.69
CA ASN A 36 21.63 11.70 7.57
C ASN A 36 20.31 10.92 7.57
N VAL A 37 19.67 10.73 8.73
CA VAL A 37 18.37 10.02 8.80
C VAL A 37 17.25 10.91 8.26
N ARG A 38 17.41 12.24 8.31
CA ARG A 38 16.46 13.17 7.70
C ARG A 38 16.50 13.08 6.17
N GLU A 39 17.68 12.91 5.57
CA GLU A 39 17.82 12.68 4.13
C GLU A 39 17.27 11.31 3.72
N GLU A 40 17.56 10.23 4.47
CA GLU A 40 16.99 8.91 4.18
C GLU A 40 15.46 8.84 4.39
N ILE A 41 14.92 9.54 5.40
CA ILE A 41 13.47 9.67 5.60
C ILE A 41 12.84 10.53 4.51
N ASN A 42 13.47 11.62 4.07
CA ASN A 42 12.97 12.42 2.95
C ASN A 42 13.01 11.63 1.64
N GLU A 43 14.06 10.85 1.35
CA GLU A 43 14.08 9.94 0.20
C GLU A 43 13.02 8.85 0.31
N THR A 44 12.72 8.38 1.54
CA THR A 44 11.63 7.44 1.79
C THR A 44 10.25 8.09 1.60
N ILE A 45 10.07 9.36 1.99
CA ILE A 45 8.83 10.13 1.83
C ILE A 45 8.63 10.51 0.36
N GLU A 46 9.66 10.97 -0.35
CA GLU A 46 9.60 11.17 -1.81
C GLU A 46 9.35 9.85 -2.54
N GLY A 47 9.87 8.72 -2.04
CA GLY A 47 9.54 7.39 -2.51
C GLY A 47 8.09 6.97 -2.25
N ILE A 48 7.46 7.46 -1.17
CA ILE A 48 6.05 7.21 -0.82
C ILE A 48 5.12 8.16 -1.59
N GLU A 49 5.48 9.43 -1.74
CA GLU A 49 4.73 10.44 -2.50
C GLU A 49 4.83 10.21 -4.02
N ALA A 50 5.95 9.68 -4.52
CA ALA A 50 6.08 9.17 -5.90
C ALA A 50 5.27 7.88 -6.14
N THR A 51 4.86 7.17 -5.08
CA THR A 51 3.85 6.09 -5.18
C THR A 51 2.41 6.57 -4.93
N SER A 52 2.21 7.88 -4.73
CA SER A 52 0.90 8.52 -4.72
C SER A 52 0.49 9.06 -6.10
N ASP A 53 0.90 8.37 -7.17
CA ASP A 53 -0.04 8.21 -8.28
C ASP A 53 -1.27 7.54 -7.67
N ASN A 54 -2.22 8.40 -7.33
CA ASN A 54 -3.51 8.15 -6.73
C ASN A 54 -4.35 7.40 -7.78
N GLU A 55 -3.89 6.20 -8.16
CA GLU A 55 -4.60 5.28 -9.01
C GLU A 55 -5.82 4.82 -8.23
N VAL A 56 -6.88 5.61 -8.36
CA VAL A 56 -8.23 5.25 -7.98
C VAL A 56 -8.42 3.80 -8.44
N CYS A 57 -8.58 2.88 -7.49
CA CYS A 57 -8.82 1.48 -7.76
C CYS A 57 -9.95 1.39 -8.81
N ARG A 58 -9.57 1.04 -10.04
CA ARG A 58 -10.48 1.07 -11.20
C ARG A 58 -11.59 0.03 -11.11
N TRP A 59 -11.39 -0.97 -10.26
CA TRP A 59 -12.26 -2.13 -10.10
C TRP A 59 -13.33 -1.91 -9.04
N LYS A 60 -14.50 -2.51 -9.26
CA LYS A 60 -15.67 -2.42 -8.38
C LYS A 60 -16.10 -3.80 -7.87
N VAL A 61 -16.72 -3.81 -6.70
CA VAL A 61 -17.40 -5.01 -6.19
C VAL A 61 -18.53 -5.38 -7.16
N SER A 62 -18.72 -6.68 -7.38
CA SER A 62 -19.62 -7.28 -8.36
C SER A 62 -19.25 -7.00 -9.82
N GLU A 63 -18.05 -6.48 -10.10
CA GLU A 63 -17.54 -6.36 -11.46
C GLU A 63 -17.10 -7.73 -12.01
N LYS A 64 -17.44 -8.00 -13.27
CA LYS A 64 -16.97 -9.16 -14.00
C LYS A 64 -15.58 -8.88 -14.56
N VAL A 65 -14.67 -9.82 -14.34
CA VAL A 65 -13.26 -9.71 -14.73
C VAL A 65 -12.76 -11.02 -15.30
N PHE A 66 -11.67 -10.97 -16.07
CA PHE A 66 -10.88 -12.16 -16.39
C PHE A 66 -9.70 -12.26 -15.44
N VAL A 67 -9.57 -13.39 -14.76
CA VAL A 67 -8.49 -13.67 -13.81
C VAL A 67 -7.47 -14.58 -14.47
N ASN A 68 -6.20 -14.17 -14.46
CA ASN A 68 -5.08 -15.00 -14.85
C ASN A 68 -4.68 -15.92 -13.68
N LEU A 69 -4.79 -17.24 -13.89
CA LEU A 69 -4.39 -18.27 -12.92
C LEU A 69 -3.11 -19.01 -13.36
N GLY A 70 -2.19 -18.31 -14.04
CA GLY A 70 -0.91 -18.80 -14.53
C GLY A 70 -1.01 -19.55 -15.86
N PHE A 71 -1.88 -20.55 -15.95
CA PHE A 71 -2.02 -21.38 -17.17
C PHE A 71 -3.28 -21.10 -17.97
N LYS A 72 -4.24 -20.38 -17.38
CA LYS A 72 -5.54 -20.12 -17.99
C LYS A 72 -6.15 -18.84 -17.45
N MET A 73 -6.74 -18.08 -18.36
CA MET A 73 -7.63 -16.96 -18.05
C MET A 73 -9.04 -17.50 -17.79
N LYS A 74 -9.67 -17.06 -16.70
CA LYS A 74 -11.03 -17.48 -16.34
C LYS A 74 -11.89 -16.27 -16.01
N GLU A 75 -13.16 -16.33 -16.39
CA GLU A 75 -14.13 -15.32 -15.96
C GLU A 75 -14.33 -15.46 -14.43
N GLY A 76 -14.40 -14.31 -13.77
CA GLY A 76 -14.61 -14.20 -12.34
C GLY A 76 -15.45 -12.99 -11.98
N LEU A 77 -15.97 -13.00 -10.75
CA LEU A 77 -16.74 -11.90 -10.17
C LEU A 77 -16.04 -11.39 -8.91
N ILE A 78 -15.74 -10.09 -8.86
CA ILE A 78 -15.13 -9.49 -7.67
C ILE A 78 -16.16 -9.48 -6.54
N LEU A 79 -15.84 -10.13 -5.43
CA LEU A 79 -16.67 -10.15 -4.22
C LEU A 79 -16.25 -9.08 -3.21
N GLN A 80 -14.94 -8.87 -3.04
CA GLN A 80 -14.38 -7.92 -2.08
C GLN A 80 -13.08 -7.31 -2.61
N ILE A 81 -12.78 -6.09 -2.16
CA ILE A 81 -11.59 -5.33 -2.53
C ILE A 81 -10.86 -4.90 -1.27
N ASN A 82 -9.57 -5.18 -1.20
CA ASN A 82 -8.66 -4.62 -0.22
C ASN A 82 -7.75 -3.62 -0.94
N SER A 83 -8.12 -2.33 -0.85
CA SER A 83 -7.42 -1.24 -1.54
C SER A 83 -6.03 -0.96 -0.97
N ILE A 84 -5.78 -1.25 0.31
CA ILE A 84 -4.48 -1.02 0.96
C ILE A 84 -3.40 -1.90 0.32
N ASN A 85 -3.74 -3.17 0.06
CA ASN A 85 -2.79 -4.17 -0.45
C ASN A 85 -3.00 -4.52 -1.93
N ARG A 86 -3.91 -3.81 -2.63
CA ARG A 86 -4.33 -4.11 -4.02
C ARG A 86 -4.66 -5.60 -4.24
N LEU A 87 -5.42 -6.16 -3.30
CA LEU A 87 -5.89 -7.56 -3.33
C LEU A 87 -7.40 -7.63 -3.53
N PHE A 88 -7.82 -8.60 -4.35
CA PHE A 88 -9.22 -8.75 -4.78
C PHE A 88 -9.68 -10.17 -4.49
N ASN A 89 -10.78 -10.31 -3.77
CA ASN A 89 -11.42 -11.60 -3.61
C ASN A 89 -12.34 -11.82 -4.82
N VAL A 90 -12.06 -12.86 -5.61
CA VAL A 90 -12.78 -13.14 -6.84
C VAL A 90 -13.36 -14.55 -6.80
N LEU A 91 -14.63 -14.67 -7.19
CA LEU A 91 -15.31 -15.94 -7.41
C LEU A 91 -15.05 -16.43 -8.83
N CYS A 92 -14.28 -17.50 -8.98
CA CYS A 92 -14.01 -18.16 -10.27
C CYS A 92 -14.32 -19.66 -10.16
N ASP A 93 -15.08 -20.22 -11.10
CA ASP A 93 -15.53 -21.63 -11.11
C ASP A 93 -16.17 -22.10 -9.80
N GLY A 94 -16.92 -21.22 -9.12
CA GLY A 94 -17.54 -21.53 -7.83
C GLY A 94 -16.59 -21.54 -6.63
N VAL A 95 -15.33 -21.15 -6.81
CA VAL A 95 -14.34 -21.03 -5.73
C VAL A 95 -13.89 -19.58 -5.58
N SER A 96 -14.01 -19.04 -4.36
CA SER A 96 -13.48 -17.73 -3.99
C SER A 96 -11.98 -17.81 -3.72
N ARG A 97 -11.21 -16.83 -4.22
CA ARG A 97 -9.77 -16.72 -3.99
C ARG A 97 -9.31 -15.26 -3.99
N TRP A 98 -8.27 -14.97 -3.24
CA TRP A 98 -7.60 -13.67 -3.28
C TRP A 98 -6.57 -13.64 -4.40
N VAL A 99 -6.60 -12.58 -5.22
CA VAL A 99 -5.66 -12.34 -6.32
C VAL A 99 -5.17 -10.90 -6.30
N SER A 100 -3.96 -10.67 -6.82
CA SER A 100 -3.43 -9.33 -7.02
C SER A 100 -4.05 -8.65 -8.23
N GLU A 101 -3.97 -7.32 -8.27
CA GLU A 101 -4.44 -6.52 -9.41
C GLU A 101 -3.84 -6.96 -10.76
N ASP A 102 -2.55 -7.32 -10.76
CA ASP A 102 -1.83 -7.75 -11.98
C ASP A 102 -2.43 -8.99 -12.64
N ASN A 103 -3.20 -9.77 -11.87
CA ASN A 103 -3.88 -10.96 -12.36
C ASN A 103 -5.30 -10.66 -12.85
N LEU A 104 -5.77 -9.42 -12.78
CA LEU A 104 -7.10 -8.99 -13.23
C LEU A 104 -7.04 -8.32 -14.60
N ASN A 105 -7.97 -8.71 -15.48
CA ASN A 105 -8.16 -8.13 -16.80
C ASN A 105 -9.61 -7.73 -17.00
N VAL A 106 -9.82 -6.64 -17.75
CA VAL A 106 -11.15 -6.10 -18.02
C VAL A 106 -11.96 -7.11 -18.83
N TYR A 107 -13.20 -7.35 -18.43
CA TYR A 107 -14.14 -8.14 -19.21
C TYR A 107 -14.69 -7.33 -20.38
N CYS A 108 -14.34 -7.68 -21.61
CA CYS A 108 -14.90 -7.07 -22.82
C CYS A 108 -15.67 -8.16 -23.60
N PRO A 109 -17.02 -8.13 -23.63
CA PRO A 109 -17.79 -9.05 -24.47
C PRO A 109 -17.62 -8.67 -25.95
N LEU A 110 -17.24 -9.65 -26.78
CA LEU A 110 -17.22 -9.55 -28.25
C LEU A 110 -18.63 -9.56 -28.83
#